data_AF-A0A9E0X4V7-F1
#
_entry.id   AF-A0A9E0X4V7-F1
#
_cell.length_a   1.000
_cell.length_b   1.000
_cell.length_c   1.000
_cell.angle_alpha   90.00
_cell.angle_beta   90.00
_cell.angle_gamma   90.00
#
_symmetry.space_group_name_H-M   'P 1'
#
loop_
_entity.id
_entity.type
_entity.pdbx_description
1 polymer ?
#
loop_
_entity_poly.entity_id
_entity_poly.type
_entity_poly.pdbx_seq_one_letter_code
_entity_poly.pdbx_strand_id
1 'polypeptide(L)'
;MTRAARVIEFIERYCVTPEGADVGKPLKLAEFQKQFIRDVYDNPAGTRRALLSVSRKNGKSGLVAGLLLAHLVGPEAKQNAQIVSGAMSRDQAALVFSLACKMVQQSPKLAPLVRIIPSGKRLIGLPLNVEYKALAADGKTAHGLSPVLAILDEIGQVRGPQSDFIDAITTSQGAHEAPLLIAISTQAASDQDLFSQWLDDARQSNDPRIVCHLYAAPEGCDLMDESAWRAANPALGLFRSEDDLREQMAQAQRMPSMENSARNLLLNCRVSTFSPFISPDVWKACAGSVPNFGDTPVWCGLDLSARLDLTALVVVGQIDDVWQVQAHFWTPEQGLADRARRDRAPYDVWARQGLLRTTPGASVDYEHVAADIAEILSDLDVRGVAFDRWRIDLLKKEFDRLGVDLPLVEWGQGFRDMSVALDALEAELLNGRIAHGGNPLLTWCAANAVVTKDPTGARKLDKAKATGRIDGLQALAMSMGVASRAEQAQFVGFDAFTFV
;
A
#
# COMPACT_ATOMS: atom_id res chain seq x y z
N MET A 1 34.21 -28.05 -4.37
CA MET A 1 33.10 -27.11 -4.66
C MET A 1 32.38 -26.80 -3.37
N THR A 2 31.97 -25.55 -3.16
CA THR A 2 31.13 -25.15 -2.01
C THR A 2 29.73 -25.78 -2.08
N ARG A 3 28.91 -25.63 -1.04
CA ARG A 3 27.55 -26.18 -1.02
C ARG A 3 26.70 -25.49 -2.09
N ALA A 4 26.76 -24.16 -2.17
CA ALA A 4 26.07 -23.40 -3.21
C ALA A 4 26.55 -23.76 -4.62
N ALA A 5 27.86 -23.96 -4.84
CA ALA A 5 28.39 -24.31 -6.14
C ALA A 5 27.82 -25.65 -6.67
N ARG A 6 27.64 -26.64 -5.79
CA ARG A 6 26.99 -27.92 -6.16
C ARG A 6 25.52 -27.73 -6.51
N VAL A 7 24.80 -26.89 -5.78
CA VAL A 7 23.39 -26.57 -6.06
C VAL A 7 23.25 -25.85 -7.41
N ILE A 8 24.09 -24.84 -7.67
CA ILE A 8 24.10 -24.10 -8.94
C ILE A 8 24.42 -25.05 -10.11
N GLU A 9 25.48 -25.87 -9.98
CA GLU A 9 25.82 -26.84 -11.03
C GLU A 9 24.68 -27.82 -11.27
N PHE A 10 24.06 -28.33 -10.21
CA PHE A 10 22.93 -29.25 -10.35
C PHE A 10 21.78 -28.61 -11.17
N ILE A 11 21.40 -27.40 -10.81
CA ILE A 11 20.32 -26.68 -11.50
C ILE A 11 20.69 -26.46 -12.98
N GLU A 12 21.87 -25.90 -13.27
CA GLU A 12 22.23 -25.57 -14.64
C GLU A 12 22.56 -26.77 -15.54
N ARG A 13 22.84 -27.93 -14.94
CA ARG A 13 23.23 -29.15 -15.67
C ARG A 13 22.11 -30.15 -15.86
N TYR A 14 21.15 -30.21 -14.93
CA TYR A 14 20.11 -31.25 -14.91
C TYR A 14 18.69 -30.70 -15.02
N CYS A 15 18.44 -29.47 -14.56
CA CYS A 15 17.15 -28.81 -14.76
C CYS A 15 17.12 -28.15 -16.14
N VAL A 16 15.93 -28.14 -16.74
CA VAL A 16 15.67 -27.52 -18.03
C VAL A 16 14.63 -26.41 -17.87
N THR A 17 14.64 -25.44 -18.78
CA THR A 17 13.65 -24.36 -18.78
C THR A 17 12.27 -24.96 -19.09
N PRO A 18 11.28 -24.86 -18.19
CA PRO A 18 10.02 -25.59 -18.31
C PRO A 18 9.02 -24.93 -19.27
N GLU A 19 9.13 -23.61 -19.50
CA GLU A 19 8.19 -22.79 -20.25
C GLU A 19 8.92 -21.59 -20.90
N GLY A 20 8.31 -20.99 -21.93
CA GLY A 20 8.84 -19.81 -22.61
C GLY A 20 9.75 -20.12 -23.81
N ALA A 21 10.49 -19.11 -24.27
CA ALA A 21 11.27 -19.17 -25.51
C ALA A 21 12.41 -20.22 -25.50
N ASP A 22 12.91 -20.57 -24.31
CA ASP A 22 14.00 -21.52 -24.13
C ASP A 22 13.55 -22.90 -23.63
N VAL A 23 12.27 -23.24 -23.79
CA VAL A 23 11.71 -24.52 -23.32
C VAL A 23 12.57 -25.72 -23.73
N GLY A 24 12.87 -26.60 -22.78
CA GLY A 24 13.69 -27.80 -22.99
C GLY A 24 15.21 -27.57 -23.03
N LYS A 25 15.69 -26.32 -23.10
CA LYS A 25 17.13 -26.01 -22.96
C LYS A 25 17.55 -26.05 -21.48
N PRO A 26 18.85 -26.23 -21.17
CA PRO A 26 19.33 -26.16 -19.79
C PRO A 26 18.94 -24.84 -19.12
N LEU A 27 18.42 -24.91 -17.88
CA LEU A 27 18.03 -23.73 -17.14
C LEU A 27 19.28 -22.92 -16.76
N LYS A 28 19.40 -21.68 -17.23
CA LYS A 28 20.52 -20.79 -16.88
C LYS A 28 20.10 -19.80 -15.80
N LEU A 29 20.84 -19.80 -14.70
CA LEU A 29 20.59 -18.90 -13.58
C LEU A 29 21.21 -17.53 -13.88
N ALA A 30 20.45 -16.46 -13.63
CA ALA A 30 21.00 -15.12 -13.62
C ALA A 30 21.92 -14.91 -12.40
N GLU A 31 22.86 -13.97 -12.47
CA GLU A 31 23.84 -13.78 -11.39
C GLU A 31 23.20 -13.42 -10.04
N PHE A 32 22.11 -12.64 -10.02
CA PHE A 32 21.40 -12.35 -8.78
C PHE A 32 20.79 -13.61 -8.14
N GLN A 33 20.31 -14.56 -8.96
CA GLN A 33 19.79 -15.85 -8.47
C GLN A 33 20.93 -16.71 -7.93
N LYS A 34 22.08 -16.74 -8.61
CA LYS A 34 23.28 -17.43 -8.11
C LYS A 34 23.77 -16.81 -6.81
N GLN A 35 23.74 -15.48 -6.70
CA GLN A 35 24.14 -14.79 -5.48
C GLN A 35 23.22 -15.14 -4.31
N PHE A 36 21.90 -15.15 -4.54
CA PHE A 36 20.95 -15.63 -3.53
C PHE A 36 21.25 -17.08 -3.10
N ILE A 37 21.56 -17.98 -4.04
CA ILE A 37 21.95 -19.36 -3.69
C ILE A 37 23.27 -19.39 -2.90
N ARG A 38 24.28 -18.60 -3.27
CA ARG A 38 25.54 -18.50 -2.51
C ARG A 38 25.29 -18.06 -1.08
N ASP A 39 24.54 -16.98 -0.90
CA ASP A 39 24.25 -16.42 0.42
C ASP A 39 23.40 -17.37 1.26
N VAL A 40 22.49 -18.14 0.67
CA VAL A 40 21.66 -19.11 1.40
C VAL A 40 22.46 -20.36 1.80
N TYR A 41 23.19 -20.97 0.87
CA TYR A 41 23.75 -22.31 1.07
C TYR A 41 25.17 -22.30 1.65
N ASP A 42 25.94 -21.23 1.43
CA ASP A 42 27.30 -21.06 1.96
C ASP A 42 27.35 -20.10 3.18
N ASN A 43 26.20 -19.73 3.75
CA ASN A 43 26.13 -18.92 4.98
C ASN A 43 26.87 -19.61 6.15
N PRO A 44 27.93 -19.00 6.71
CA PRO A 44 28.67 -19.57 7.85
C PRO A 44 27.81 -19.78 9.12
N ALA A 45 26.80 -18.94 9.35
CA ALA A 45 25.91 -19.05 10.50
C ALA A 45 24.80 -20.10 10.31
N GLY A 46 24.70 -20.66 9.10
CA GLY A 46 23.57 -21.44 8.62
C GLY A 46 22.36 -20.55 8.31
N THR A 47 21.60 -20.90 7.27
CA THR A 47 20.38 -20.16 6.91
C THR A 47 19.16 -20.88 7.40
N ARG A 48 18.35 -20.22 8.24
CA ARG A 48 17.03 -20.71 8.68
C ARG A 48 15.91 -20.12 7.83
N ARG A 49 16.03 -18.85 7.45
CA ARG A 49 15.05 -18.13 6.64
C ARG A 49 15.74 -17.42 5.49
N ALA A 50 15.28 -17.66 4.27
CA ALA A 50 15.76 -17.02 3.05
C ALA A 50 14.60 -16.26 2.40
N LEU A 51 14.73 -14.95 2.25
CA LEU A 51 13.71 -14.06 1.69
C LEU A 51 14.21 -13.52 0.36
N LEU A 52 13.45 -13.74 -0.71
CA LEU A 52 13.71 -13.12 -2.01
C LEU A 52 12.48 -12.33 -2.45
N SER A 53 12.58 -11.00 -2.37
CA SER A 53 11.57 -10.09 -2.85
C SER A 53 12.05 -9.40 -4.12
N VAL A 54 11.35 -9.65 -5.23
CA VAL A 54 11.66 -9.10 -6.55
C VAL A 54 10.40 -8.99 -7.40
N SER A 55 10.37 -8.04 -8.34
CA SER A 55 9.25 -7.80 -9.26
C SER A 55 8.79 -9.05 -10.04
N ARG A 56 7.59 -8.99 -10.60
CA ARG A 56 7.05 -10.06 -11.48
C ARG A 56 7.94 -10.29 -12.70
N LYS A 57 7.83 -11.51 -13.25
CA LYS A 57 8.60 -11.97 -14.43
C LYS A 57 10.14 -12.00 -14.24
N ASN A 58 10.65 -11.95 -13.00
CA ASN A 58 12.07 -12.16 -12.66
C ASN A 58 12.43 -13.63 -12.31
N GLY A 59 11.64 -14.61 -12.76
CA GLY A 59 12.03 -16.03 -12.70
C GLY A 59 12.05 -16.67 -11.31
N LYS A 60 11.34 -16.10 -10.32
CA LYS A 60 11.28 -16.62 -8.94
C LYS A 60 10.78 -18.08 -8.87
N SER A 61 9.64 -18.37 -9.49
CA SER A 61 9.01 -19.71 -9.44
C SER A 61 9.88 -20.79 -10.13
N GLY A 62 10.59 -20.42 -11.21
CA GLY A 62 11.55 -21.32 -11.86
C GLY A 62 12.76 -21.61 -10.98
N LEU A 63 13.30 -20.59 -10.29
CA LEU A 63 14.38 -20.75 -9.32
C LEU A 63 13.99 -21.72 -8.19
N VAL A 64 12.83 -21.53 -7.55
CA VAL A 64 12.41 -22.42 -6.46
C VAL A 64 12.07 -23.83 -6.93
N ALA A 65 11.59 -24.02 -8.16
CA ALA A 65 11.43 -25.35 -8.75
C ALA A 65 12.78 -26.07 -8.94
N GLY A 66 13.82 -25.35 -9.36
CA GLY A 66 15.19 -25.88 -9.42
C GLY A 66 15.75 -26.24 -8.04
N LEU A 67 15.55 -25.38 -7.04
CA LEU A 67 15.96 -25.63 -5.66
C LEU A 67 15.20 -26.82 -5.05
N LEU A 68 13.90 -26.93 -5.33
CA LEU A 68 13.09 -28.08 -4.95
C LEU A 68 13.70 -29.37 -5.49
N LEU A 69 14.05 -29.43 -6.78
CA LEU A 69 14.67 -30.62 -7.38
C LEU A 69 16.06 -30.92 -6.82
N ALA A 70 16.83 -29.89 -6.46
CA ALA A 70 18.13 -30.05 -5.81
C ALA A 70 18.01 -30.71 -4.41
N HIS A 71 16.93 -30.44 -3.69
CA HIS A 71 16.59 -31.11 -2.43
C HIS A 71 15.88 -32.45 -2.61
N LEU A 72 15.21 -32.67 -3.74
CA LEU A 72 14.47 -33.91 -4.00
C LEU A 72 15.40 -35.06 -4.42
N VAL A 73 16.32 -34.80 -5.35
CA VAL A 73 17.22 -35.82 -5.95
C VAL A 73 18.65 -35.33 -6.17
N GLY A 74 18.95 -34.09 -5.78
CA GLY A 74 20.23 -33.45 -6.01
C GLY A 74 21.14 -33.44 -4.78
N PRO A 75 22.10 -32.49 -4.73
CA PRO A 75 23.14 -32.46 -3.68
C PRO A 75 22.61 -32.14 -2.27
N GLU A 76 21.37 -31.66 -2.15
CA GLU A 76 20.74 -31.33 -0.88
C GLU A 76 19.76 -32.40 -0.40
N ALA A 77 19.60 -33.48 -1.16
CA ALA A 77 18.69 -34.57 -0.81
C ALA A 77 19.14 -35.32 0.45
N LYS A 78 18.18 -35.60 1.33
CA LYS A 78 18.36 -36.30 2.60
C LYS A 78 17.41 -37.48 2.70
N GLN A 79 17.89 -38.62 3.20
CA GLN A 79 17.10 -39.84 3.31
C GLN A 79 15.77 -39.60 4.03
N ASN A 80 14.65 -40.02 3.41
CA ASN A 80 13.28 -39.93 3.92
C ASN A 80 12.81 -38.51 4.28
N ALA A 81 13.47 -37.47 3.77
CA ALA A 81 13.11 -36.10 4.08
C ALA A 81 11.78 -35.68 3.41
N GLN A 82 11.09 -34.75 4.05
CA GLN A 82 9.88 -34.11 3.51
C GLN A 82 10.19 -32.68 3.08
N ILE A 83 9.61 -32.27 1.95
CA ILE A 83 9.69 -30.94 1.38
C ILE A 83 8.27 -30.46 1.13
N VAL A 84 7.99 -29.19 1.42
CA VAL A 84 6.68 -28.60 1.11
C VAL A 84 6.83 -27.29 0.35
N SER A 85 5.87 -27.00 -0.51
CA SER A 85 5.63 -25.62 -0.94
C SER A 85 4.23 -25.17 -0.55
N GLY A 86 4.10 -23.99 0.04
CA GLY A 86 2.84 -23.37 0.41
C GLY A 86 2.53 -22.16 -0.46
N ALA A 87 1.26 -21.99 -0.82
CA ALA A 87 0.72 -20.78 -1.42
C ALA A 87 -0.71 -20.51 -0.94
N MET A 88 -1.24 -19.31 -1.19
CA MET A 88 -2.56 -18.90 -0.69
C MET A 88 -3.73 -19.57 -1.43
N SER A 89 -3.55 -19.94 -2.71
CA SER A 89 -4.56 -20.64 -3.50
C SER A 89 -4.07 -21.98 -4.05
N ARG A 90 -5.01 -22.90 -4.37
CA ARG A 90 -4.69 -24.18 -5.02
C ARG A 90 -3.97 -24.04 -6.35
N ASP A 91 -4.30 -23.02 -7.13
CA ASP A 91 -3.72 -22.79 -8.44
C ASP A 91 -2.27 -22.30 -8.31
N GLN A 92 -2.02 -21.39 -7.36
CA GLN A 92 -0.66 -20.95 -7.04
C GLN A 92 0.18 -22.10 -6.47
N ALA A 93 -0.39 -22.92 -5.59
CA ALA A 93 0.29 -24.09 -5.06
C ALA A 93 0.63 -25.12 -6.18
N ALA A 94 -0.19 -25.18 -7.24
CA ALA A 94 0.08 -26.05 -8.38
C ALA A 94 1.27 -25.55 -9.22
N LEU A 95 1.57 -24.26 -9.24
CA LEU A 95 2.58 -23.67 -10.14
C LEU A 95 3.97 -24.29 -9.92
N VAL A 96 4.47 -24.28 -8.69
CA VAL A 96 5.81 -24.84 -8.38
C VAL A 96 5.87 -26.34 -8.71
N PHE A 97 4.83 -27.10 -8.35
CA PHE A 97 4.71 -28.52 -8.70
C PHE A 97 4.72 -28.73 -10.23
N SER A 98 3.92 -27.96 -10.97
CA SER A 98 3.82 -28.06 -12.42
C SER A 98 5.13 -27.72 -13.12
N LEU A 99 5.83 -26.67 -12.68
CA LEU A 99 7.16 -26.31 -13.20
C LEU A 99 8.16 -27.45 -12.95
N ALA A 100 8.22 -27.98 -11.73
CA ALA A 100 9.10 -29.10 -11.40
C ALA A 100 8.77 -30.37 -12.21
N CYS A 101 7.48 -30.68 -12.42
CA CYS A 101 7.05 -31.79 -13.28
C CYS A 101 7.57 -31.61 -14.71
N LYS A 102 7.39 -30.42 -15.29
CA LYS A 102 7.87 -30.11 -16.65
C LYS A 102 9.39 -30.27 -16.74
N MET A 103 10.13 -29.77 -15.76
CA MET A 103 11.59 -29.93 -15.69
C MET A 103 12.01 -31.41 -15.64
N VAL A 104 11.34 -32.22 -14.83
CA VAL A 104 11.62 -33.66 -14.68
C VAL A 104 11.30 -34.41 -15.98
N GLN A 105 10.12 -34.19 -16.55
CA GLN A 105 9.67 -34.88 -17.76
C GLN A 105 10.52 -34.57 -18.99
N GLN A 106 11.01 -33.34 -19.09
CA GLN A 106 11.86 -32.90 -20.20
C GLN A 106 13.34 -33.25 -20.00
N SER A 107 13.76 -33.67 -18.80
CA SER A 107 15.15 -34.03 -18.50
C SER A 107 15.34 -35.55 -18.47
N PRO A 108 16.04 -36.13 -19.46
CA PRO A 108 16.30 -37.59 -19.51
C PRO A 108 17.05 -38.12 -18.29
N LYS A 109 17.75 -37.23 -17.58
CA LYS A 109 18.51 -37.58 -16.37
C LYS A 109 17.68 -37.55 -15.10
N LEU A 110 16.67 -36.67 -15.02
CA LEU A 110 15.80 -36.55 -13.84
C LEU A 110 14.57 -37.47 -13.92
N ALA A 111 14.03 -37.69 -15.13
CA ALA A 111 12.87 -38.54 -15.36
C ALA A 111 12.95 -39.93 -14.68
N PRO A 112 14.07 -40.69 -14.74
CA PRO A 112 14.15 -42.00 -14.07
C PRO A 112 14.32 -41.91 -12.55
N LEU A 113 14.62 -40.73 -12.00
CA LEU A 113 14.89 -40.54 -10.57
C LEU A 113 13.68 -40.02 -9.79
N VAL A 114 12.66 -39.52 -10.47
CA VAL A 114 11.51 -38.86 -9.84
C VAL A 114 10.20 -39.50 -10.28
N ARG A 115 9.43 -39.96 -9.31
CA ARG A 115 8.04 -40.39 -9.53
C ARG A 115 7.09 -39.22 -9.31
N ILE A 116 6.30 -38.90 -10.33
CA ILE A 116 5.29 -37.84 -10.29
C ILE A 116 3.94 -38.42 -9.87
N ILE A 117 3.25 -37.79 -8.91
CA ILE A 117 1.89 -38.16 -8.49
C ILE A 117 0.99 -36.93 -8.63
N PRO A 118 0.33 -36.74 -9.79
CA PRO A 118 -0.45 -35.54 -10.09
C PRO A 118 -1.65 -35.32 -9.17
N SER A 119 -2.38 -36.38 -8.82
CA SER A 119 -3.61 -36.31 -8.02
C SER A 119 -3.42 -35.67 -6.65
N GLY A 120 -2.24 -35.87 -6.05
CA GLY A 120 -1.85 -35.29 -4.77
C GLY A 120 -0.91 -34.09 -4.86
N LYS A 121 -0.54 -33.65 -6.07
CA LYS A 121 0.53 -32.67 -6.32
C LYS A 121 1.82 -33.04 -5.56
N ARG A 122 2.26 -34.29 -5.71
CA ARG A 122 3.42 -34.87 -5.01
C ARG A 122 4.50 -35.32 -5.98
N LEU A 123 5.75 -35.19 -5.54
CA LEU A 123 6.92 -35.77 -6.21
C LEU A 123 7.66 -36.66 -5.22
N ILE A 124 8.17 -37.79 -5.69
CA ILE A 124 8.99 -38.70 -4.90
C ILE A 124 10.35 -38.85 -5.58
N GLY A 125 11.41 -38.40 -4.90
CA GLY A 125 12.79 -38.67 -5.29
C GLY A 125 13.16 -40.10 -4.91
N LEU A 126 13.25 -40.98 -5.90
CA LEU A 126 13.44 -42.42 -5.71
C LEU A 126 14.74 -42.81 -4.98
N PRO A 127 15.91 -42.16 -5.22
CA PRO A 127 17.17 -42.61 -4.63
C PRO A 127 17.22 -42.56 -3.09
N LEU A 128 16.57 -41.57 -2.49
CA LEU A 128 16.62 -41.33 -1.05
C LEU A 128 15.21 -41.27 -0.41
N ASN A 129 14.18 -41.65 -1.17
CA ASN A 129 12.78 -41.60 -0.75
C ASN A 129 12.39 -40.21 -0.20
N VAL A 130 12.84 -39.15 -0.87
CA VAL A 130 12.48 -37.77 -0.51
C VAL A 130 11.10 -37.46 -1.06
N GLU A 131 10.23 -36.92 -0.22
CA GLU A 131 8.87 -36.58 -0.63
C GLU A 131 8.67 -35.07 -0.70
N TYR A 132 8.11 -34.60 -1.80
CA TYR A 132 7.58 -33.24 -1.93
C TYR A 132 6.06 -33.24 -2.01
N LYS A 133 5.42 -32.24 -1.38
CA LYS A 133 3.99 -31.97 -1.50
C LYS A 133 3.70 -30.47 -1.62
N ALA A 134 2.84 -30.10 -2.58
CA ALA A 134 2.26 -28.76 -2.64
C ALA A 134 1.06 -28.62 -1.69
N LEU A 135 1.04 -27.53 -0.91
CA LEU A 135 0.02 -27.18 0.06
C LEU A 135 -0.63 -25.84 -0.32
N ALA A 136 -1.93 -25.73 -0.07
CA ALA A 136 -2.69 -24.50 -0.25
C ALA A 136 -3.40 -24.12 1.05
N ALA A 137 -3.54 -22.83 1.33
CA ALA A 137 -4.20 -22.34 2.54
C ALA A 137 -5.67 -22.79 2.65
N ASP A 138 -6.37 -22.92 1.52
CA ASP A 138 -7.75 -23.44 1.44
C ASP A 138 -7.86 -24.97 1.68
N GLY A 139 -6.75 -25.64 1.92
CA GLY A 139 -6.65 -27.09 2.09
C GLY A 139 -6.61 -27.50 3.56
N LYS A 140 -7.32 -28.59 3.91
CA LYS A 140 -7.37 -29.14 5.29
C LYS A 140 -6.07 -29.80 5.80
N THR A 141 -4.92 -29.64 5.12
CA THR A 141 -3.77 -30.58 5.20
C THR A 141 -2.44 -29.98 5.66
N ALA A 142 -2.43 -28.85 6.36
CA ALA A 142 -1.18 -28.25 6.86
C ALA A 142 -0.63 -28.90 8.15
N HIS A 143 -1.47 -29.59 8.93
CA HIS A 143 -1.04 -30.18 10.21
C HIS A 143 -0.44 -31.58 10.06
N GLY A 144 0.72 -31.82 10.67
CA GLY A 144 1.37 -33.15 10.79
C GLY A 144 2.53 -33.44 9.83
N LEU A 145 2.95 -32.47 9.01
CA LEU A 145 4.16 -32.59 8.19
C LEU A 145 5.39 -32.16 8.99
N SER A 146 6.59 -32.61 8.60
CA SER A 146 7.85 -32.20 9.22
C SER A 146 8.90 -31.91 8.14
N PRO A 147 8.79 -30.76 7.44
CA PRO A 147 9.60 -30.50 6.27
C PRO A 147 10.99 -29.96 6.60
N VAL A 148 12.04 -30.54 5.98
CA VAL A 148 13.41 -30.00 6.04
C VAL A 148 13.55 -28.72 5.22
N LEU A 149 12.75 -28.60 4.15
CA LEU A 149 12.65 -27.43 3.28
C LEU A 149 11.17 -27.05 3.13
N ALA A 150 10.85 -25.81 3.45
CA ALA A 150 9.55 -25.21 3.19
C ALA A 150 9.73 -24.03 2.24
N ILE A 151 8.99 -24.02 1.13
CA ILE A 151 9.00 -22.95 0.13
C ILE A 151 7.65 -22.23 0.21
N LEU A 152 7.66 -20.94 0.53
CA LEU A 152 6.46 -20.10 0.51
C LEU A 152 6.49 -19.25 -0.75
N ASP A 153 5.66 -19.60 -1.72
CA ASP A 153 5.53 -18.83 -2.98
C ASP A 153 4.43 -17.79 -2.85
N GLU A 154 4.64 -16.63 -3.47
CA GLU A 154 3.70 -15.51 -3.48
C GLU A 154 3.24 -15.01 -2.09
N ILE A 155 4.11 -15.10 -1.08
CA ILE A 155 3.80 -14.69 0.31
C ILE A 155 3.38 -13.21 0.46
N GLY A 156 3.75 -12.32 -0.47
CA GLY A 156 3.32 -10.92 -0.50
C GLY A 156 1.82 -10.71 -0.75
N GLN A 157 1.08 -11.79 -1.06
CA GLN A 157 -0.38 -11.78 -1.17
C GLN A 157 -1.09 -11.98 0.16
N VAL A 158 -0.38 -12.42 1.21
CA VAL A 158 -0.93 -12.50 2.57
C VAL A 158 -1.31 -11.09 3.02
N ARG A 159 -2.57 -10.90 3.41
CA ARG A 159 -3.08 -9.64 3.94
C ARG A 159 -3.10 -9.68 5.46
N GLY A 160 -2.63 -8.60 6.07
CA GLY A 160 -2.46 -8.50 7.51
C GLY A 160 -1.16 -9.12 8.02
N PRO A 161 -0.92 -9.00 9.33
CA PRO A 161 0.38 -9.31 9.94
C PRO A 161 0.62 -10.80 10.18
N GLN A 162 -0.40 -11.65 10.01
CA GLN A 162 -0.37 -13.07 10.41
C GLN A 162 -1.16 -13.94 9.43
N SER A 163 -0.83 -15.23 9.39
CA SER A 163 -1.57 -16.23 8.61
C SER A 163 -1.41 -17.61 9.22
N ASP A 164 -2.52 -18.18 9.70
CA ASP A 164 -2.56 -19.51 10.32
C ASP A 164 -1.91 -20.59 9.44
N PHE A 165 -2.06 -20.49 8.12
CA PHE A 165 -1.45 -21.42 7.17
C PHE A 165 0.08 -21.31 7.16
N ILE A 166 0.61 -20.09 7.15
CA ILE A 166 2.05 -19.85 7.19
C ILE A 166 2.61 -20.24 8.55
N ASP A 167 1.90 -19.94 9.64
CA ASP A 167 2.28 -20.31 11.00
C ASP A 167 2.32 -21.84 11.16
N ALA A 168 1.34 -22.57 10.61
CA ALA A 168 1.36 -24.02 10.60
C ALA A 168 2.60 -24.61 9.88
N ILE A 169 2.99 -24.04 8.74
CA ILE A 169 4.20 -24.49 8.01
C ILE A 169 5.46 -24.15 8.80
N THR A 170 5.60 -22.92 9.29
CA THR A 170 6.83 -22.48 9.98
C THR A 170 7.03 -23.22 11.31
N THR A 171 5.97 -23.47 12.06
CA THR A 171 6.03 -24.26 13.31
C THR A 171 6.31 -25.75 13.06
N SER A 172 5.84 -26.32 11.95
CA SER A 172 6.09 -27.72 11.59
C SER A 172 7.57 -28.06 11.36
N GLN A 173 8.42 -27.05 11.11
CA GLN A 173 9.85 -27.23 10.96
C GLN A 173 10.61 -27.38 12.29
N GLY A 174 9.96 -27.17 13.43
CA GLY A 174 10.60 -27.10 14.76
C GLY A 174 11.32 -28.38 15.20
N ALA A 175 11.02 -29.53 14.60
CA ALA A 175 11.67 -30.81 14.92
C ALA A 175 13.05 -31.01 14.25
N HIS A 176 13.40 -30.18 13.26
CA HIS A 176 14.68 -30.29 12.55
C HIS A 176 15.73 -29.37 13.15
N GLU A 177 16.98 -29.83 13.21
CA GLU A 177 18.11 -29.05 13.73
C GLU A 177 18.48 -27.86 12.83
N ALA A 178 18.39 -28.05 11.50
CA ALA A 178 18.72 -27.05 10.49
C ALA A 178 17.67 -27.01 9.35
N PRO A 179 16.43 -26.61 9.63
CA PRO A 179 15.41 -26.44 8.61
C PRO A 179 15.66 -25.18 7.79
N LEU A 180 15.29 -25.21 6.51
CA LEU A 180 15.34 -24.06 5.62
C LEU A 180 13.92 -23.64 5.22
N LEU A 181 13.58 -22.38 5.47
CA LEU A 181 12.41 -21.72 4.93
C LEU A 181 12.84 -20.77 3.81
N ILE A 182 12.31 -20.94 2.60
CA ILE A 182 12.53 -20.02 1.48
C ILE A 182 11.19 -19.33 1.17
N ALA A 183 11.12 -18.02 1.36
CA ALA A 183 9.94 -17.23 1.00
C ALA A 183 10.26 -16.33 -0.19
N ILE A 184 9.45 -16.43 -1.24
CA ILE A 184 9.62 -15.65 -2.46
C ILE A 184 8.32 -14.91 -2.79
N SER A 185 8.42 -13.64 -3.18
CA SER A 185 7.27 -12.88 -3.71
C SER A 185 7.72 -11.55 -4.32
N THR A 186 6.77 -10.72 -4.74
CA THR A 186 6.94 -9.26 -4.73
C THR A 186 6.76 -8.74 -3.30
N GLN A 187 7.08 -7.48 -3.01
CA GLN A 187 6.68 -6.84 -1.76
C GLN A 187 5.16 -6.92 -1.64
N ALA A 188 4.68 -7.10 -0.40
CA ALA A 188 3.27 -6.90 -0.13
C ALA A 188 2.93 -5.42 -0.35
N ALA A 189 1.68 -5.14 -0.69
CA ALA A 189 1.25 -3.77 -0.96
C ALA A 189 1.41 -2.90 0.29
N SER A 190 0.95 -3.39 1.45
CA SER A 190 1.05 -2.69 2.71
C SER A 190 2.35 -3.03 3.45
N ASP A 191 2.87 -2.08 4.23
CA ASP A 191 3.95 -2.28 5.19
C ASP A 191 3.52 -3.12 6.41
N GLN A 192 2.21 -3.21 6.66
CA GLN A 192 1.64 -4.01 7.74
C GLN A 192 1.41 -5.48 7.36
N ASP A 193 1.54 -5.83 6.08
CA ASP A 193 1.34 -7.20 5.63
C ASP A 193 2.56 -8.07 5.99
N LEU A 194 2.32 -9.35 6.29
CA LEU A 194 3.28 -10.31 6.84
C LEU A 194 4.65 -10.27 6.15
N PHE A 195 4.70 -10.30 4.81
CA PHE A 195 5.97 -10.33 4.10
C PHE A 195 6.75 -9.02 4.21
N SER A 196 6.07 -7.87 4.21
CA SER A 196 6.72 -6.57 4.44
C SER A 196 7.35 -6.52 5.84
N GLN A 197 6.65 -7.02 6.85
CA GLN A 197 7.18 -7.12 8.21
C GLN A 197 8.40 -8.04 8.28
N TRP A 198 8.40 -9.18 7.58
CA TRP A 198 9.57 -10.07 7.53
C TRP A 198 10.78 -9.43 6.85
N LEU A 199 10.56 -8.65 5.79
CA LEU A 199 11.62 -7.91 5.10
C LEU A 199 12.20 -6.81 6.00
N ASP A 200 11.35 -6.12 6.77
CA ASP A 200 11.79 -5.07 7.71
C ASP A 200 12.51 -5.67 8.92
N ASP A 201 11.99 -6.76 9.49
CA ASP A 201 12.63 -7.52 10.58
C ASP A 201 14.00 -8.03 10.16
N ALA A 202 14.14 -8.59 8.95
CA ALA A 202 15.42 -9.05 8.44
C ALA A 202 16.47 -7.92 8.36
N ARG A 203 16.04 -6.67 8.12
CA ARG A 203 16.91 -5.48 8.08
C ARG A 203 17.22 -4.94 9.46
N GLN A 204 16.28 -5.01 10.39
CA GLN A 204 16.40 -4.41 11.72
C GLN A 204 17.09 -5.33 12.73
N SER A 205 16.77 -6.63 12.69
CA SER A 205 17.29 -7.62 13.63
C SER A 205 18.77 -7.94 13.41
N ASN A 206 19.26 -7.79 12.18
CA ASN A 206 20.58 -8.28 11.75
C ASN A 206 20.84 -9.74 12.15
N ASP A 207 19.80 -10.58 12.21
CA ASP A 207 19.97 -12.01 12.48
C ASP A 207 20.79 -12.66 11.35
N PRO A 208 22.00 -13.20 11.64
CA PRO A 208 22.86 -13.77 10.61
C PRO A 208 22.29 -15.04 9.96
N ARG A 209 21.22 -15.64 10.53
CA ARG A 209 20.52 -16.80 9.97
C ARG A 209 19.39 -16.43 9.01
N ILE A 210 19.12 -15.14 8.84
CA ILE A 210 18.17 -14.61 7.86
C ILE A 210 18.94 -14.05 6.66
N VAL A 211 18.74 -14.66 5.49
CA VAL A 211 19.26 -14.14 4.23
C VAL A 211 18.13 -13.38 3.55
N CYS A 212 18.30 -12.08 3.32
CA CYS A 212 17.26 -11.24 2.72
C CYS A 212 17.80 -10.50 1.49
N HIS A 213 17.20 -10.77 0.33
CA HIS A 213 17.45 -10.05 -0.91
C HIS A 213 16.18 -9.31 -1.31
N LEU A 214 16.21 -7.97 -1.24
CA LEU A 214 15.12 -7.10 -1.69
C LEU A 214 15.58 -6.27 -2.89
N TYR A 215 15.00 -6.56 -4.05
CA TYR A 215 15.16 -5.80 -5.29
C TYR A 215 13.94 -4.91 -5.47
N ALA A 216 14.05 -3.62 -5.14
CA ALA A 216 12.94 -2.68 -5.24
C ALA A 216 13.42 -1.34 -5.79
N ALA A 217 12.54 -0.67 -6.51
CA ALA A 217 12.79 0.69 -6.93
C ALA A 217 12.78 1.65 -5.72
N PRO A 218 13.48 2.79 -5.80
CA PRO A 218 13.39 3.85 -4.80
C PRO A 218 11.93 4.31 -4.60
N GLU A 219 11.59 4.63 -3.36
CA GLU A 219 10.26 5.15 -3.03
C GLU A 219 10.03 6.50 -3.72
N GLY A 220 8.83 6.71 -4.27
CA GLY A 220 8.48 7.94 -4.99
C GLY A 220 9.19 8.13 -6.35
N CYS A 221 9.90 7.13 -6.88
CA CYS A 221 10.53 7.23 -8.20
C CYS A 221 9.50 7.50 -9.31
N ASP A 222 9.97 8.16 -10.38
CA ASP A 222 9.18 8.33 -11.60
C ASP A 222 8.92 6.96 -12.24
N LEU A 223 7.70 6.75 -12.76
CA LEU A 223 7.33 5.49 -13.40
C LEU A 223 8.19 5.15 -14.63
N MET A 224 8.76 6.17 -15.29
CA MET A 224 9.60 6.03 -16.48
C MET A 224 11.10 6.07 -16.19
N ASP A 225 11.50 6.03 -14.91
CA ASP A 225 12.91 5.94 -14.52
C ASP A 225 13.48 4.53 -14.77
N GLU A 226 14.26 4.40 -15.85
CA GLU A 226 14.89 3.14 -16.23
C GLU A 226 15.93 2.60 -15.21
N SER A 227 16.46 3.48 -14.36
CA SER A 227 17.36 3.07 -13.27
C SER A 227 16.58 2.40 -12.14
N ALA A 228 15.41 2.95 -11.80
CA ALA A 228 14.45 2.35 -10.87
C ALA A 228 13.94 0.99 -11.40
N TRP A 229 13.73 0.87 -12.71
CA TRP A 229 13.36 -0.40 -13.33
C TRP A 229 14.40 -1.48 -13.10
N ARG A 230 15.69 -1.16 -13.29
CA ARG A 230 16.82 -2.09 -13.10
C ARG A 230 16.99 -2.49 -11.64
N ALA A 231 16.77 -1.56 -10.70
CA ALA A 231 16.84 -1.85 -9.26
C ALA A 231 15.79 -2.89 -8.84
N ALA A 232 14.58 -2.83 -9.40
CA ALA A 232 13.49 -3.77 -9.09
C ALA A 232 13.52 -5.05 -9.94
N ASN A 233 14.16 -5.01 -11.11
CA ASN A 233 14.18 -6.09 -12.10
C ASN A 233 15.61 -6.50 -12.46
N PRO A 234 16.33 -7.25 -11.61
CA PRO A 234 17.70 -7.69 -11.88
C PRO A 234 17.81 -8.64 -13.09
N ALA A 235 16.69 -9.16 -13.61
CA ALA A 235 16.65 -9.95 -14.84
C ALA A 235 16.29 -9.15 -16.11
N LEU A 236 16.18 -7.82 -16.02
CA LEU A 236 15.82 -6.96 -17.15
C LEU A 236 16.85 -7.11 -18.28
N GLY A 237 16.37 -7.38 -19.49
CA GLY A 237 17.21 -7.64 -20.66
C GLY A 237 17.78 -9.07 -20.74
N LEU A 238 17.58 -9.92 -19.72
CA LEU A 238 17.91 -11.35 -19.77
C LEU A 238 16.69 -12.18 -20.16
N PHE A 239 15.72 -12.26 -19.25
CA PHE A 239 14.43 -12.94 -19.48
C PHE A 239 13.23 -12.12 -18.99
N ARG A 240 13.46 -10.98 -18.33
CA ARG A 240 12.45 -9.93 -18.18
C ARG A 240 12.55 -9.02 -19.40
N SER A 241 11.52 -9.04 -20.24
CA SER A 241 11.44 -8.16 -21.41
C SER A 241 11.37 -6.70 -20.98
N GLU A 242 12.24 -5.87 -21.59
CA GLU A 242 12.29 -4.43 -21.39
C GLU A 242 11.13 -3.71 -22.10
N ASP A 243 10.79 -4.15 -23.31
CA ASP A 243 9.66 -3.59 -24.06
C ASP A 243 8.32 -3.81 -23.36
N ASP A 244 8.08 -5.01 -22.83
CA ASP A 244 6.86 -5.33 -22.05
C ASP A 244 6.80 -4.53 -20.74
N LEU A 245 7.96 -4.22 -20.13
CA LEU A 245 8.01 -3.37 -18.93
C LEU A 245 7.68 -1.92 -19.28
N ARG A 246 8.34 -1.38 -20.32
CA ARG A 246 8.14 -0.01 -20.82
C ARG A 246 6.69 0.24 -21.22
N GLU A 247 6.07 -0.70 -21.93
CA GLU A 247 4.66 -0.61 -22.34
C GLU A 247 3.73 -0.53 -21.12
N GLN A 248 3.91 -1.40 -20.13
CA GLN A 248 3.09 -1.39 -18.92
C GLN A 248 3.31 -0.14 -18.06
N MET A 249 4.53 0.40 -17.99
CA MET A 249 4.81 1.65 -17.28
C MET A 249 4.17 2.85 -17.97
N ALA A 250 4.29 2.95 -19.30
CA ALA A 250 3.64 4.00 -20.08
C ALA A 250 2.11 3.90 -20.02
N GLN A 251 1.57 2.68 -19.90
CA GLN A 251 0.15 2.46 -19.65
C GLN A 251 -0.25 2.96 -18.25
N ALA A 252 0.51 2.61 -17.21
CA ALA A 252 0.27 3.04 -15.84
C ALA A 252 0.39 4.56 -15.67
N GLN A 253 1.34 5.20 -16.35
CA GLN A 253 1.51 6.66 -16.35
C GLN A 253 0.29 7.39 -16.93
N ARG A 254 -0.40 6.79 -17.91
CA ARG A 254 -1.62 7.35 -18.51
C ARG A 254 -2.88 7.04 -17.70
N MET A 255 -2.84 6.05 -16.81
CA MET A 255 -4.00 5.57 -16.05
C MET A 255 -3.69 5.48 -14.56
N PRO A 256 -4.07 6.51 -13.77
CA PRO A 256 -3.79 6.55 -12.33
C PRO A 256 -4.31 5.32 -11.56
N SER A 257 -5.39 4.70 -12.01
CA SER A 257 -5.94 3.46 -11.42
C SER A 257 -5.01 2.26 -11.52
N MET A 258 -4.06 2.27 -12.47
CA MET A 258 -3.08 1.19 -12.68
C MET A 258 -1.74 1.46 -11.99
N GLU A 259 -1.46 2.70 -11.59
CA GLU A 259 -0.17 3.10 -11.03
C GLU A 259 0.22 2.28 -9.80
N ASN A 260 -0.67 2.14 -8.81
CA ASN A 260 -0.37 1.35 -7.61
C ASN A 260 -0.06 -0.11 -7.95
N SER A 261 -0.78 -0.69 -8.92
CA SER A 261 -0.52 -2.05 -9.38
C SER A 261 0.84 -2.16 -10.06
N ALA A 262 1.18 -1.21 -10.94
CA ALA A 262 2.46 -1.18 -11.63
C ALA A 262 3.63 -0.98 -10.64
N ARG A 263 3.52 -0.02 -9.72
CA ARG A 263 4.52 0.21 -8.66
C ARG A 263 4.73 -1.04 -7.82
N ASN A 264 3.66 -1.71 -7.38
CA ASN A 264 3.81 -2.91 -6.56
C ASN A 264 4.34 -4.11 -7.34
N LEU A 265 3.80 -4.40 -8.52
CA LEU A 265 4.10 -5.64 -9.23
C LEU A 265 5.35 -5.56 -10.12
N LEU A 266 5.67 -4.37 -10.63
CA LEU A 266 6.72 -4.15 -11.63
C LEU A 266 7.91 -3.36 -11.07
N LEU A 267 7.69 -2.48 -10.09
CA LEU A 267 8.76 -1.77 -9.36
C LEU A 267 9.04 -2.36 -7.97
N ASN A 268 8.29 -3.38 -7.58
CA ASN A 268 8.38 -4.04 -6.28
C ASN A 268 8.25 -3.07 -5.10
N CYS A 269 7.48 -1.99 -5.24
CA CYS A 269 7.26 -1.00 -4.19
C CYS A 269 6.07 -1.36 -3.30
N ARG A 270 6.08 -0.87 -2.06
CA ARG A 270 4.86 -0.80 -1.25
C ARG A 270 3.98 0.31 -1.80
N VAL A 271 2.67 0.13 -1.74
CA VAL A 271 1.69 1.07 -2.30
C VAL A 271 0.48 1.16 -1.37
N SER A 272 -0.23 2.29 -1.43
CA SER A 272 -1.54 2.36 -0.79
C SER A 272 -2.49 1.36 -1.48
N THR A 273 -3.14 0.50 -0.70
CA THR A 273 -4.16 -0.44 -1.19
C THR A 273 -5.51 0.24 -1.47
N PHE A 274 -5.61 1.54 -1.23
CA PHE A 274 -6.83 2.32 -1.39
C PHE A 274 -6.58 3.44 -2.39
N SER A 275 -7.53 3.64 -3.31
CA SER A 275 -7.53 4.78 -4.23
C SER A 275 -8.08 6.01 -3.50
N PRO A 276 -7.27 7.05 -3.28
CA PRO A 276 -7.77 8.27 -2.67
C PRO A 276 -8.86 8.92 -3.54
N PHE A 277 -9.67 9.79 -2.94
CA PHE A 277 -10.73 10.54 -3.62
C PHE A 277 -10.21 11.26 -4.87
N ILE A 278 -9.02 11.85 -4.77
CA ILE A 278 -8.35 12.55 -5.86
C ILE A 278 -6.92 12.01 -6.02
N SER A 279 -6.44 11.91 -7.26
CA SER A 279 -5.09 11.37 -7.49
C SER A 279 -4.01 12.32 -6.94
N PRO A 280 -2.83 11.80 -6.52
CA PRO A 280 -1.74 12.63 -6.02
C PRO A 280 -1.27 13.71 -7.02
N ASP A 281 -1.28 13.40 -8.32
CA ASP A 281 -0.85 14.35 -9.35
C ASP A 281 -1.85 15.49 -9.55
N VAL A 282 -3.15 15.20 -9.54
CA VAL A 282 -4.19 16.24 -9.62
C VAL A 282 -4.15 17.13 -8.38
N TRP A 283 -3.99 16.53 -7.20
CA TRP A 283 -3.80 17.28 -5.96
C TRP A 283 -2.56 18.18 -6.05
N LYS A 284 -1.40 17.62 -6.41
CA LYS A 284 -0.15 18.36 -6.52
C LYS A 284 -0.20 19.51 -7.53
N ALA A 285 -0.94 19.34 -8.64
CA ALA A 285 -1.16 20.40 -9.62
C ALA A 285 -1.91 21.61 -9.03
N CYS A 286 -2.69 21.42 -7.98
CA CYS A 286 -3.45 22.45 -7.26
C CYS A 286 -2.68 23.07 -6.07
N ALA A 287 -1.37 22.84 -5.97
CA ALA A 287 -0.54 23.35 -4.87
C ALA A 287 -0.09 24.82 -5.05
N GLY A 288 -0.83 25.62 -5.82
CA GLY A 288 -0.55 27.04 -6.07
C GLY A 288 -0.54 27.88 -4.80
N SER A 289 0.14 29.03 -4.83
CA SER A 289 0.21 29.97 -3.71
C SER A 289 -1.16 30.56 -3.40
N VAL A 290 -1.48 30.70 -2.12
CA VAL A 290 -2.74 31.23 -1.62
C VAL A 290 -2.51 32.70 -1.21
N PRO A 291 -3.08 33.69 -1.93
CA PRO A 291 -2.99 35.09 -1.55
C PRO A 291 -3.88 35.39 -0.33
N ASN A 292 -3.77 36.61 0.22
CA ASN A 292 -4.72 37.08 1.22
C ASN A 292 -6.10 37.28 0.57
N PHE A 293 -7.17 36.87 1.26
CA PHE A 293 -8.54 37.04 0.78
C PHE A 293 -8.99 38.50 0.68
N GLY A 294 -8.47 39.42 1.50
CA GLY A 294 -8.92 40.81 1.52
C GLY A 294 -10.45 40.90 1.65
N ASP A 295 -11.09 41.66 0.76
CA ASP A 295 -12.55 41.82 0.71
C ASP A 295 -13.27 40.69 -0.07
N THR A 296 -12.56 39.65 -0.52
CA THR A 296 -13.16 38.52 -1.24
C THR A 296 -14.14 37.78 -0.32
N PRO A 297 -15.39 37.54 -0.75
CA PRO A 297 -16.33 36.72 0.00
C PRO A 297 -15.77 35.32 0.24
N VAL A 298 -15.87 34.83 1.47
CA VAL A 298 -15.37 33.51 1.85
C VAL A 298 -16.46 32.61 2.41
N TRP A 299 -16.24 31.31 2.22
CA TRP A 299 -17.04 30.23 2.76
C TRP A 299 -16.16 29.29 3.54
N CYS A 300 -16.68 28.80 4.65
CA CYS A 300 -15.93 27.97 5.58
C CYS A 300 -16.58 26.59 5.70
N GLY A 301 -15.77 25.57 5.94
CA GLY A 301 -16.19 24.26 6.38
C GLY A 301 -15.51 23.91 7.69
N LEU A 302 -16.29 23.43 8.65
CA LEU A 302 -15.84 23.15 10.01
C LEU A 302 -16.16 21.70 10.38
N ASP A 303 -15.12 20.89 10.58
CA ASP A 303 -15.21 19.51 11.02
C ASP A 303 -14.73 19.38 12.47
N LEU A 304 -15.64 19.02 13.38
CA LEU A 304 -15.39 19.00 14.82
C LEU A 304 -15.01 17.59 15.31
N SER A 305 -13.89 17.49 16.02
CA SER A 305 -13.42 16.20 16.51
C SER A 305 -14.24 15.65 17.69
N ALA A 306 -14.20 14.32 17.85
CA ALA A 306 -14.80 13.61 18.97
C ALA A 306 -13.96 13.69 20.26
N ARG A 307 -12.69 13.28 20.19
CA ARG A 307 -11.77 13.21 21.35
C ARG A 307 -10.30 13.16 20.90
N LEU A 308 -9.99 12.35 19.88
CA LEU A 308 -8.62 12.07 19.43
C LEU A 308 -8.38 12.36 17.94
N ASP A 309 -9.43 12.80 17.23
CA ASP A 309 -9.39 13.20 15.82
C ASP A 309 -8.95 14.67 15.70
N LEU A 310 -8.69 15.11 14.47
CA LEU A 310 -8.38 16.50 14.18
C LEU A 310 -9.67 17.31 14.16
N THR A 311 -9.65 18.52 14.70
CA THR A 311 -10.65 19.53 14.36
C THR A 311 -10.08 20.37 13.23
N ALA A 312 -10.88 20.66 12.21
CA ALA A 312 -10.43 21.35 11.00
C ALA A 312 -11.40 22.47 10.61
N LEU A 313 -10.84 23.65 10.31
CA LEU A 313 -11.53 24.76 9.66
C LEU A 313 -10.84 24.98 8.31
N VAL A 314 -11.60 24.96 7.23
CA VAL A 314 -11.10 25.29 5.90
C VAL A 314 -11.89 26.47 5.36
N VAL A 315 -11.18 27.53 5.00
CA VAL A 315 -11.72 28.76 4.39
C VAL A 315 -11.42 28.72 2.90
N VAL A 316 -12.44 28.99 2.08
CA VAL A 316 -12.32 29.09 0.62
C VAL A 316 -12.91 30.40 0.12
N GLY A 317 -12.26 31.00 -0.86
CA GLY A 317 -12.70 32.21 -1.55
C GLY A 317 -12.17 32.23 -2.97
N GLN A 318 -12.93 32.79 -3.90
CA GLN A 318 -12.57 32.77 -5.32
C GLN A 318 -11.86 34.07 -5.72
N ILE A 319 -10.64 33.95 -6.25
CA ILE A 319 -9.83 35.07 -6.76
C ILE A 319 -9.32 34.66 -8.14
N ASP A 320 -9.57 35.52 -9.14
CA ASP A 320 -9.20 35.28 -10.55
C ASP A 320 -9.65 33.89 -11.06
N ASP A 321 -10.93 33.53 -10.81
CA ASP A 321 -11.55 32.24 -11.15
C ASP A 321 -10.91 31.00 -10.48
N VAL A 322 -10.01 31.19 -9.50
CA VAL A 322 -9.37 30.12 -8.74
C VAL A 322 -9.82 30.17 -7.28
N TRP A 323 -10.28 29.03 -6.78
CA TRP A 323 -10.63 28.82 -5.38
C TRP A 323 -9.36 28.73 -4.52
N GLN A 324 -9.13 29.77 -3.73
CA GLN A 324 -8.01 29.87 -2.79
C GLN A 324 -8.39 29.18 -1.47
N VAL A 325 -7.54 28.30 -0.95
CA VAL A 325 -7.85 27.45 0.21
C VAL A 325 -6.87 27.71 1.36
N GLN A 326 -7.41 28.12 2.52
CA GLN A 326 -6.66 28.25 3.76
C GLN A 326 -7.19 27.25 4.80
N ALA A 327 -6.32 26.39 5.31
CA ALA A 327 -6.69 25.30 6.23
C ALA A 327 -6.03 25.46 7.61
N HIS A 328 -6.85 25.31 8.65
CA HIS A 328 -6.50 25.46 10.05
C HIS A 328 -6.91 24.21 10.82
N PHE A 329 -6.05 23.77 11.73
CA PHE A 329 -6.22 22.48 12.40
C PHE A 329 -5.92 22.57 13.89
N TRP A 330 -6.64 21.77 14.67
CA TRP A 330 -6.48 21.66 16.12
C TRP A 330 -6.43 20.20 16.58
N THR A 331 -5.64 19.94 17.61
CA THR A 331 -5.59 18.66 18.33
C THR A 331 -5.26 18.88 19.81
N PRO A 332 -5.59 17.98 20.74
CA PRO A 332 -5.20 18.14 22.15
C PRO A 332 -3.68 18.09 22.32
N GLU A 333 -3.08 18.85 23.23
CA GLU A 333 -1.64 18.79 23.48
C GLU A 333 -1.23 17.43 24.09
N GLN A 334 -2.00 16.93 25.05
CA GLN A 334 -1.69 15.66 25.69
C GLN A 334 -1.89 14.49 24.71
N GLY A 335 -0.92 13.57 24.69
CA GLY A 335 -0.93 12.40 23.81
C GLY A 335 -0.51 12.67 22.37
N LEU A 336 0.00 13.87 22.02
CA LEU A 336 0.45 14.21 20.67
C LEU A 336 1.48 13.21 20.13
N ALA A 337 2.48 12.85 20.94
CA ALA A 337 3.53 11.89 20.56
C ALA A 337 3.00 10.46 20.36
N ASP A 338 1.99 10.05 21.13
CA ASP A 338 1.36 8.75 20.96
C ASP A 338 0.51 8.72 19.68
N ARG A 339 -0.20 9.80 19.37
CA ARG A 339 -0.93 9.94 18.10
C ARG A 339 0.00 9.99 16.90
N ALA A 340 1.15 10.67 17.00
CA ALA A 340 2.17 10.67 15.96
C ALA A 340 2.69 9.26 15.66
N ARG A 341 2.96 8.46 16.70
CA ARG A 341 3.36 7.05 16.55
C ARG A 341 2.25 6.19 15.97
N ARG A 342 1.02 6.32 16.49
CA ARG A 342 -0.15 5.53 16.07
C ARG A 342 -0.53 5.81 14.62
N ASP A 343 -0.62 7.09 14.25
CA ASP A 343 -1.07 7.51 12.92
C ASP A 343 0.09 7.56 11.92
N ARG A 344 1.34 7.37 12.39
CA ARG A 344 2.58 7.49 11.60
C ARG A 344 2.65 8.81 10.84
N ALA A 345 2.29 9.89 11.53
CA ALA A 345 2.18 11.23 10.98
C ALA A 345 2.93 12.24 11.87
N PRO A 346 3.64 13.21 11.28
CA PRO A 346 4.55 14.09 12.01
C PRO A 346 3.82 15.27 12.69
N TYR A 347 2.85 14.98 13.57
CA TYR A 347 2.08 16.02 14.27
C TYR A 347 2.95 16.96 15.12
N ASP A 348 4.02 16.46 15.71
CA ASP A 348 4.99 17.25 16.46
C ASP A 348 5.75 18.25 15.57
N VAL A 349 6.00 17.89 14.31
CA VAL A 349 6.63 18.78 13.32
C VAL A 349 5.63 19.83 12.87
N TRP A 350 4.40 19.43 12.54
CA TRP A 350 3.35 20.36 12.12
C TRP A 350 2.98 21.37 13.21
N ALA A 351 2.98 20.94 14.48
CA ALA A 351 2.78 21.85 15.61
C ALA A 351 3.90 22.88 15.73
N ARG A 352 5.17 22.44 15.63
CA ARG A 352 6.33 23.35 15.66
C ARG A 352 6.37 24.31 14.47
N GLN A 353 5.82 23.91 13.32
CA GLN A 353 5.72 24.73 12.12
C GLN A 353 4.51 25.69 12.13
N GLY A 354 3.67 25.63 13.16
CA GLY A 354 2.43 26.44 13.22
C GLY A 354 1.33 25.97 12.27
N LEU A 355 1.47 24.80 11.65
CA LEU A 355 0.47 24.19 10.75
C LEU A 355 -0.63 23.45 11.51
N LEU A 356 -0.38 23.13 12.79
CA LEU A 356 -1.29 22.45 13.69
C LEU A 356 -1.29 23.17 15.04
N ARG A 357 -2.44 23.66 15.48
CA ARG A 357 -2.61 24.26 16.81
C ARG A 357 -2.90 23.17 17.84
N THR A 358 -2.38 23.34 19.06
CA THR A 358 -2.65 22.41 20.16
C THR A 358 -3.52 23.06 21.22
N THR A 359 -4.57 22.38 21.65
CA THR A 359 -5.42 22.85 22.77
C THR A 359 -4.96 22.24 24.09
N PRO A 360 -5.02 22.96 25.22
CA PRO A 360 -4.68 22.40 26.52
C PRO A 360 -5.49 21.13 26.87
N GLY A 361 -4.86 20.16 27.54
CA GLY A 361 -5.54 18.97 28.05
C GLY A 361 -5.55 17.75 27.12
N ALA A 362 -6.37 16.75 27.48
CA ALA A 362 -6.45 15.44 26.82
C ALA A 362 -7.59 15.31 25.79
N SER A 363 -8.42 16.35 25.66
CA SER A 363 -9.49 16.48 24.66
C SER A 363 -9.47 17.87 24.07
N VAL A 364 -10.11 18.06 22.91
CA VAL A 364 -10.16 19.38 22.26
C VAL A 364 -10.94 20.34 23.14
N ASP A 365 -10.34 21.50 23.41
CA ASP A 365 -10.95 22.58 24.15
C ASP A 365 -11.66 23.54 23.19
N TYR A 366 -13.00 23.53 23.23
CA TYR A 366 -13.81 24.36 22.32
C TYR A 366 -13.75 25.85 22.65
N GLU A 367 -13.40 26.26 23.88
CA GLU A 367 -13.20 27.67 24.21
C GLU A 367 -12.00 28.23 23.43
N HIS A 368 -10.89 27.47 23.42
CA HIS A 368 -9.70 27.84 22.65
C HIS A 368 -9.94 27.81 21.13
N VAL A 369 -10.63 26.77 20.65
CA VAL A 369 -10.98 26.67 19.22
C VAL A 369 -11.91 27.82 18.81
N ALA A 370 -12.92 28.18 19.61
CA ALA A 370 -13.81 29.29 19.29
C ALA A 370 -13.08 30.63 19.24
N ALA A 371 -12.17 30.89 20.19
CA ALA A 371 -11.36 32.10 20.20
C ALA A 371 -10.45 32.19 18.96
N ASP A 372 -9.77 31.10 18.60
CA ASP A 372 -8.93 31.05 17.40
C ASP A 372 -9.76 31.26 16.13
N ILE A 373 -10.94 30.63 16.02
CA ILE A 373 -11.82 30.80 14.86
C ILE A 373 -12.28 32.26 14.75
N ALA A 374 -12.64 32.89 15.87
CA ALA A 374 -13.02 34.29 15.89
C ALA A 374 -11.90 35.21 15.39
N GLU A 375 -10.65 34.95 15.81
CA GLU A 375 -9.47 35.69 15.34
C GLU A 375 -9.20 35.43 13.84
N ILE A 376 -9.26 34.18 13.39
CA ILE A 376 -9.00 33.81 12.00
C ILE A 376 -10.00 34.47 11.04
N LEU A 377 -11.26 34.61 11.48
CA LEU A 377 -12.34 35.10 10.65
C LEU A 377 -12.66 36.59 10.85
N SER A 378 -11.99 37.30 11.78
CA SER A 378 -12.41 38.66 12.17
C SER A 378 -12.36 39.67 11.03
N ASP A 379 -11.43 39.51 10.10
CA ASP A 379 -11.17 40.44 9.01
C ASP A 379 -11.67 39.90 7.64
N LEU A 380 -12.50 38.85 7.64
CA LEU A 380 -12.99 38.20 6.41
C LEU A 380 -14.49 38.44 6.19
N ASP A 381 -14.89 38.59 4.93
CA ASP A 381 -16.31 38.63 4.52
C ASP A 381 -16.90 37.20 4.50
N VAL A 382 -17.18 36.65 5.69
CA VAL A 382 -17.71 35.29 5.84
C VAL A 382 -19.18 35.23 5.43
N ARG A 383 -19.48 34.45 4.39
CA ARG A 383 -20.85 34.26 3.86
C ARG A 383 -21.54 33.00 4.35
N GLY A 384 -20.78 32.02 4.82
CA GLY A 384 -21.34 30.79 5.38
C GLY A 384 -20.29 29.90 6.01
N VAL A 385 -20.61 29.30 7.14
CA VAL A 385 -19.76 28.32 7.83
C VAL A 385 -20.51 26.99 7.91
N ALA A 386 -20.19 26.06 7.02
CA ALA A 386 -20.77 24.72 6.99
C ALA A 386 -20.26 23.89 8.17
N PHE A 387 -21.16 23.25 8.92
CA PHE A 387 -20.81 22.39 10.06
C PHE A 387 -21.73 21.18 10.16
N ASP A 388 -21.25 20.07 10.72
CA ASP A 388 -22.12 18.92 11.05
C ASP A 388 -22.83 19.10 12.38
N ARG A 389 -24.03 18.53 12.51
CA ARG A 389 -24.88 18.61 13.71
C ARG A 389 -24.18 18.10 14.97
N TRP A 390 -23.14 17.29 14.82
CA TRP A 390 -22.48 16.66 15.95
C TRP A 390 -21.61 17.65 16.74
N ARG A 391 -21.92 17.84 18.02
CA ARG A 391 -21.14 18.63 19.02
C ARG A 391 -21.02 20.14 18.77
N ILE A 392 -21.67 20.65 17.73
CA ILE A 392 -21.73 22.09 17.46
C ILE A 392 -22.31 22.89 18.62
N ASP A 393 -23.21 22.32 19.42
CA ASP A 393 -23.86 23.02 20.54
C ASP A 393 -22.86 23.50 21.60
N LEU A 394 -21.71 22.83 21.75
CA LEU A 394 -20.66 23.28 22.65
C LEU A 394 -19.94 24.50 22.06
N LEU A 395 -19.61 24.46 20.77
CA LEU A 395 -18.93 25.56 20.11
C LEU A 395 -19.81 26.81 19.99
N LYS A 396 -21.11 26.64 19.71
CA LYS A 396 -22.08 27.76 19.67
C LYS A 396 -22.14 28.52 20.98
N LYS A 397 -22.13 27.81 22.12
CA LYS A 397 -22.11 28.45 23.45
C LYS A 397 -20.85 29.29 23.67
N GLU A 398 -19.70 28.83 23.18
CA GLU A 398 -18.46 29.59 23.28
C GLU A 398 -18.47 30.81 22.33
N PHE A 399 -19.02 30.69 21.12
CA PHE A 399 -19.23 31.86 20.25
C PHE A 399 -20.17 32.89 20.88
N ASP A 400 -21.30 32.46 21.46
CA ASP A 400 -22.23 33.33 22.18
C ASP A 400 -21.52 34.06 23.33
N ARG A 401 -20.66 33.35 24.07
CA ARG A 401 -19.88 33.90 25.18
C ARG A 401 -18.84 34.93 24.72
N LEU A 402 -18.23 34.71 23.55
CA LEU A 402 -17.28 35.64 22.93
C LEU A 402 -17.96 36.79 22.20
N GLY A 403 -19.29 36.77 22.04
CA GLY A 403 -20.05 37.77 21.29
C GLY A 403 -19.81 37.69 19.78
N VAL A 404 -19.47 36.50 19.28
CA VAL A 404 -19.14 36.26 17.86
C VAL A 404 -20.38 35.75 17.14
N ASP A 405 -20.85 36.50 16.16
CA ASP A 405 -21.97 36.11 15.30
C ASP A 405 -21.43 35.67 13.93
N LEU A 406 -21.65 34.40 13.58
CA LEU A 406 -21.19 33.79 12.33
C LEU A 406 -22.38 33.16 11.59
N PRO A 407 -22.43 33.23 10.25
CA PRO A 407 -23.49 32.62 9.45
C PRO A 407 -23.32 31.09 9.40
N LEU A 408 -23.71 30.41 10.49
CA LEU A 408 -23.59 28.97 10.62
C LEU A 408 -24.63 28.25 9.74
N VAL A 409 -24.16 27.39 8.83
CA VAL A 409 -24.99 26.59 7.92
C VAL A 409 -24.86 25.12 8.28
N GLU A 410 -25.99 24.49 8.62
CA GLU A 410 -25.99 23.06 8.94
C GLU A 410 -25.75 22.21 7.68
N TRP A 411 -24.84 21.25 7.78
CA TRP A 411 -24.43 20.38 6.67
C TRP A 411 -24.33 18.92 7.10
N GLY A 412 -25.07 18.02 6.46
CA GLY A 412 -25.01 16.59 6.77
C GLY A 412 -23.80 15.90 6.17
N GLN A 413 -23.01 15.17 6.97
CA GLN A 413 -21.90 14.36 6.45
C GLN A 413 -22.34 13.01 5.82
N GLY A 414 -23.64 12.81 5.62
CA GLY A 414 -24.20 11.65 4.92
C GLY A 414 -24.16 11.79 3.39
N PHE A 415 -24.57 10.73 2.69
CA PHE A 415 -24.53 10.65 1.23
C PHE A 415 -25.27 11.80 0.51
N ARG A 416 -26.38 12.30 1.06
CA ARG A 416 -27.22 13.31 0.42
C ARG A 416 -26.49 14.64 0.20
N ASP A 417 -25.98 15.23 1.27
CA ASP A 417 -25.37 16.57 1.21
C ASP A 417 -23.91 16.48 0.75
N MET A 418 -23.18 15.43 1.16
CA MET A 418 -21.77 15.27 0.75
C MET A 418 -21.59 14.95 -0.73
N SER A 419 -22.51 14.26 -1.39
CA SER A 419 -22.33 13.95 -2.82
C SER A 419 -22.19 15.23 -3.64
N VAL A 420 -23.03 16.24 -3.37
CA VAL A 420 -22.98 17.54 -4.07
C VAL A 420 -21.68 18.29 -3.78
N ALA A 421 -21.25 18.31 -2.52
CA ALA A 421 -19.98 18.91 -2.12
C ALA A 421 -18.78 18.26 -2.82
N LEU A 422 -18.78 16.93 -2.92
CA LEU A 422 -17.71 16.18 -3.56
C LEU A 422 -17.71 16.36 -5.08
N ASP A 423 -18.88 16.41 -5.72
CA ASP A 423 -18.98 16.68 -7.16
C ASP A 423 -18.39 18.08 -7.49
N ALA A 424 -18.73 19.10 -6.68
CA ALA A 424 -18.19 20.45 -6.85
C ALA A 424 -16.67 20.51 -6.61
N LEU A 425 -16.19 19.94 -5.50
CA LEU A 425 -14.76 19.91 -5.18
C LEU A 425 -13.95 19.14 -6.24
N GLU A 426 -14.43 17.98 -6.68
CA GLU A 426 -13.75 17.15 -7.68
C GLU A 426 -13.65 17.89 -9.03
N ALA A 427 -14.72 18.55 -9.46
CA ALA A 427 -14.74 19.31 -10.71
C ALA A 427 -13.69 20.44 -10.70
N GLU A 428 -13.59 21.21 -9.61
CA GLU A 428 -12.63 22.31 -9.52
C GLU A 428 -11.18 21.82 -9.42
N LEU A 429 -10.92 20.71 -8.70
CA LEU A 429 -9.60 20.08 -8.63
C LEU A 429 -9.16 19.54 -9.99
N LEU A 430 -10.03 18.84 -10.71
CA LEU A 430 -9.71 18.29 -12.04
C LEU A 430 -9.44 19.38 -13.09
N ASN A 431 -10.09 20.53 -12.95
CA ASN A 431 -9.87 21.68 -13.82
C ASN A 431 -8.69 22.57 -13.39
N GLY A 432 -8.00 22.24 -12.30
CA GLY A 432 -6.88 23.04 -11.79
C GLY A 432 -7.30 24.42 -11.28
N ARG A 433 -8.57 24.60 -10.89
CA ARG A 433 -9.13 25.86 -10.38
C ARG A 433 -9.19 25.93 -8.86
N ILE A 434 -8.32 25.17 -8.19
CA ILE A 434 -8.09 25.27 -6.74
C ILE A 434 -6.61 25.52 -6.49
N ALA A 435 -6.32 26.37 -5.51
CA ALA A 435 -4.98 26.60 -4.97
C ALA A 435 -5.00 26.38 -3.45
N HIS A 436 -4.31 25.35 -2.97
CA HIS A 436 -4.29 24.96 -1.55
C HIS A 436 -2.93 25.13 -0.86
N GLY A 437 -2.01 25.88 -1.49
CA GLY A 437 -0.74 26.29 -0.88
C GLY A 437 0.23 25.14 -0.58
N GLY A 438 -0.04 23.93 -1.07
CA GLY A 438 0.75 22.75 -0.74
C GLY A 438 0.76 22.39 0.76
N ASN A 439 -0.26 22.79 1.54
CA ASN A 439 -0.31 22.52 2.97
C ASN A 439 -0.12 21.00 3.24
N PRO A 440 0.93 20.58 3.98
CA PRO A 440 1.27 19.17 4.13
C PRO A 440 0.27 18.40 5.00
N LEU A 441 -0.42 19.07 5.94
CA LEU A 441 -1.45 18.44 6.76
C LEU A 441 -2.72 18.19 5.93
N LEU A 442 -3.16 19.19 5.17
CA LEU A 442 -4.30 19.05 4.28
C LEU A 442 -4.03 18.00 3.18
N THR A 443 -2.81 17.98 2.65
CA THR A 443 -2.35 16.96 1.69
C THR A 443 -2.39 15.56 2.29
N TRP A 444 -1.98 15.42 3.55
CA TRP A 444 -2.10 14.15 4.27
C TRP A 444 -3.57 13.75 4.47
N CYS A 445 -4.47 14.70 4.77
CA CYS A 445 -5.90 14.41 4.83
C CYS A 445 -6.47 13.96 3.48
N ALA A 446 -6.07 14.61 2.39
CA ALA A 446 -6.48 14.25 1.03
C ALA A 446 -6.06 12.83 0.64
N ALA A 447 -4.81 12.46 0.96
CA ALA A 447 -4.25 11.13 0.66
C ALA A 447 -4.94 9.99 1.44
N ASN A 448 -5.57 10.29 2.58
CA ASN A 448 -6.26 9.31 3.41
C ASN A 448 -7.76 9.18 3.10
N ALA A 449 -8.33 10.09 2.31
CA ALA A 449 -9.75 10.10 2.03
C ALA A 449 -10.08 9.23 0.83
N VAL A 450 -11.06 8.35 0.98
CA VAL A 450 -11.61 7.50 -0.08
C VAL A 450 -13.09 7.80 -0.24
N VAL A 451 -13.70 7.32 -1.33
CA VAL A 451 -15.13 7.47 -1.55
C VAL A 451 -15.86 6.16 -1.33
N THR A 452 -16.90 6.20 -0.50
CA THR A 452 -17.91 5.15 -0.40
C THR A 452 -19.16 5.60 -1.15
N LYS A 453 -19.81 4.67 -1.85
CA LYS A 453 -21.06 4.92 -2.60
C LYS A 453 -22.22 4.16 -1.98
N ASP A 454 -23.41 4.77 -2.00
CA ASP A 454 -24.65 4.06 -1.70
C ASP A 454 -25.23 3.38 -2.96
N PRO A 455 -26.32 2.58 -2.86
CA PRO A 455 -26.93 1.93 -4.02
C PRO A 455 -27.47 2.88 -5.10
N THR A 456 -27.71 4.15 -4.76
CA THR A 456 -28.17 5.18 -5.72
C THR A 456 -27.00 5.85 -6.45
N GLY A 457 -25.76 5.56 -6.04
CA GLY A 457 -24.54 6.15 -6.59
C GLY A 457 -24.08 7.42 -5.87
N ALA A 458 -24.83 7.88 -4.85
CA ALA A 458 -24.44 9.04 -4.06
C ALA A 458 -23.16 8.75 -3.28
N ARG A 459 -22.31 9.77 -3.15
CA ARG A 459 -20.94 9.65 -2.65
C ARG A 459 -20.79 10.31 -1.29
N LYS A 460 -19.94 9.72 -0.44
CA LYS A 460 -19.41 10.39 0.76
C LYS A 460 -17.94 10.03 0.94
N LEU A 461 -17.22 10.85 1.71
CA LEU A 461 -15.87 10.51 2.12
C LEU A 461 -15.88 9.44 3.21
N ASP A 462 -14.84 8.62 3.18
CA ASP A 462 -14.52 7.66 4.22
C ASP A 462 -13.01 7.62 4.43
N LYS A 463 -12.58 7.09 5.58
CA LYS A 463 -11.17 6.95 5.91
C LYS A 463 -10.62 5.68 5.24
N ALA A 464 -9.52 5.78 4.49
CA ALA A 464 -8.84 4.62 3.91
C ALA A 464 -8.41 3.60 4.98
N LYS A 465 -8.02 4.09 6.15
CA LYS A 465 -7.57 3.32 7.32
C LYS A 465 -8.13 3.98 8.58
N ALA A 466 -8.35 3.20 9.64
CA ALA A 466 -8.79 3.74 10.93
C ALA A 466 -7.82 4.78 11.53
N THR A 467 -6.53 4.68 11.21
CA THR A 467 -5.48 5.63 11.64
C THR A 467 -5.32 6.82 10.71
N GLY A 468 -5.92 6.80 9.51
CA GLY A 468 -5.95 7.94 8.60
C GLY A 468 -6.86 9.05 9.12
N ARG A 469 -6.53 10.30 8.80
CA ARG A 469 -7.37 11.46 9.10
C ARG A 469 -7.84 12.08 7.80
N ILE A 470 -9.08 12.50 7.75
CA ILE A 470 -9.71 13.09 6.56
C ILE A 470 -10.35 14.42 6.86
N ASP A 471 -10.24 14.88 8.11
CA ASP A 471 -11.04 15.96 8.69
C ASP A 471 -10.84 17.27 7.91
N GLY A 472 -9.61 17.52 7.43
CA GLY A 472 -9.32 18.65 6.53
C GLY A 472 -9.99 18.57 5.17
N LEU A 473 -10.02 17.38 4.55
CA LEU A 473 -10.70 17.20 3.27
C LEU A 473 -12.22 17.22 3.42
N GLN A 474 -12.72 16.70 4.54
CA GLN A 474 -14.13 16.78 4.93
C GLN A 474 -14.57 18.24 5.05
N ALA A 475 -13.81 19.06 5.78
CA ALA A 475 -14.02 20.49 5.89
C ALA A 475 -13.94 21.21 4.52
N LEU A 476 -12.94 20.91 3.69
CA LEU A 476 -12.83 21.49 2.34
C LEU A 476 -14.02 21.14 1.44
N ALA A 477 -14.49 19.90 1.47
CA ALA A 477 -15.67 19.52 0.70
C ALA A 477 -16.92 20.27 1.18
N MET A 478 -17.10 20.41 2.51
CA MET A 478 -18.21 21.18 3.06
C MET A 478 -18.16 22.66 2.69
N SER A 479 -16.97 23.27 2.69
CA SER A 479 -16.79 24.68 2.30
C SER A 479 -17.16 24.91 0.82
N MET A 480 -16.73 24.03 -0.07
CA MET A 480 -17.11 24.07 -1.49
C MET A 480 -18.62 23.80 -1.68
N GLY A 481 -19.20 22.91 -0.88
CA GLY A 481 -20.63 22.61 -0.92
C GLY A 481 -21.50 23.81 -0.55
N VAL A 482 -21.14 24.55 0.51
CA VAL A 482 -21.89 25.76 0.89
C VAL A 482 -21.67 26.91 -0.10
N ALA A 483 -20.45 27.07 -0.64
CA ALA A 483 -20.17 28.05 -1.69
C ALA A 483 -21.03 27.80 -2.94
N SER A 484 -21.07 26.55 -3.43
CA SER A 484 -21.86 26.18 -4.61
C SER A 484 -23.37 26.41 -4.42
N ARG A 485 -23.92 26.15 -3.22
CA ARG A 485 -25.32 26.46 -2.93
C ARG A 485 -25.61 27.96 -2.94
N ALA A 486 -24.66 28.78 -2.46
CA ALA A 486 -24.81 30.23 -2.45
C ALA A 486 -24.83 30.82 -3.87
N GLU A 487 -23.96 30.34 -4.76
CA GLU A 487 -23.96 30.72 -6.18
C GLU A 487 -25.29 30.34 -6.86
N GLN A 488 -25.78 29.12 -6.66
CA GLN A 488 -27.06 28.68 -7.23
C GLN A 488 -28.23 29.54 -6.76
N ALA A 489 -28.25 29.92 -5.48
CA ALA A 489 -29.30 30.81 -4.94
C ALA A 489 -29.23 32.23 -5.54
N GLN A 490 -28.04 32.74 -5.86
CA GLN A 490 -27.88 34.02 -6.56
C GLN A 490 -28.37 33.95 -8.00
N PHE A 491 -28.08 32.87 -8.74
CA PHE A 491 -28.56 32.69 -10.12
C PHE A 491 -30.10 32.60 -10.22
N VAL A 492 -30.76 31.89 -9.29
CA VAL A 492 -32.23 31.78 -9.27
C VAL A 492 -32.92 33.12 -8.94
N GLY A 493 -32.23 34.03 -8.23
CA GLY A 493 -32.76 35.36 -7.90
C GLY A 493 -32.82 36.34 -9.07
N PHE A 494 -31.98 36.17 -10.11
CA PHE A 494 -31.94 37.07 -11.27
C PHE A 494 -33.02 36.76 -12.33
N ASP A 495 -33.50 35.51 -12.42
CA ASP A 495 -34.54 35.10 -13.38
C ASP A 495 -35.98 35.39 -12.91
N ALA A 496 -36.17 35.93 -11.69
CA ALA A 496 -37.49 36.22 -11.12
C ALA A 496 -38.07 37.60 -11.52
N PHE A 497 -37.43 38.36 -12.40
CA PHE A 497 -37.93 39.67 -12.84
C PHE A 497 -38.22 39.76 -14.35
N THR A 498 -39.53 39.73 -14.63
CA THR A 498 -40.25 40.43 -15.73
C THR A 498 -40.33 39.75 -17.10
N PHE A 499 -41.54 39.26 -17.43
CA PHE A 499 -42.28 39.79 -18.58
C PHE A 499 -43.71 40.11 -18.12
N VAL A 500 -44.09 41.38 -18.23
CA VAL A 500 -45.47 41.88 -18.16
C VAL A 500 -46.18 41.57 -19.47
#